data_AF-A0A522Z3Q4-F1
#
_entry.id   AF-A0A522Z3Q4-F1
#
_cell.length_a   1.000
_cell.length_b   1.000
_cell.length_c   1.000
_cell.angle_alpha   90.00
_cell.angle_beta   90.00
_cell.angle_gamma   90.00
#
_symmetry.space_group_name_H-M   'P 1'
#
loop_
_entity.id
_entity.type
_entity.pdbx_description
1 polymer ?
#
loop_
_entity_poly.entity_id
_entity_poly.type
_entity_poly.pdbx_seq_one_letter_code
_entity_poly.pdbx_strand_id
1 'polypeptide(L)'
;MNRLVLLSGILLLVPLCAYADSHPNLIVSAEKPEFGNHFSGSMVVEVIVSDSGISDTSVGKGEPDVTINGNNLRMVQATDGRWYGYFANVDKAKTADQIALDGGVSGVGFDFGVFCSKDTTSLGPTFTETSGIAVPRSMTGATNGNSAFATCTGTPSGANLNNVVRSPKSINTNPSILSGQIGLDANAWPLIQLFSFSNNVVVRYNGVGTQSVTLVYDDMPNVSLSLDKQNYPPRAHVFATINDMQLNQDPTSRDSWTFNIDPQTVFYEAFTESGTISASGGTGLVNLIPNLSSLGFEKNGKLSMTLGSVAQLVQNNFQQSTASDGTTTYSKIVTFVETEPNTGIFENADDNSQSNIRILSSAPRDQSATIEYNSKSYSIVSGLSDASISFGTTPGISLGTSQVLP
;
A
#
# COMPACT_ATOMS: atom_id res chain seq x y z
N MET A 1 38.58 21.83 14.08
CA MET A 1 38.14 20.68 13.27
C MET A 1 36.63 20.53 13.47
N ASN A 2 35.83 21.32 12.76
CA ASN A 2 34.37 21.19 12.75
C ASN A 2 33.98 20.65 11.38
N ARG A 3 33.48 19.41 11.34
CA ARG A 3 32.92 18.83 10.12
C ARG A 3 31.52 19.41 9.94
N LEU A 4 31.38 20.28 8.95
CA LEU A 4 30.10 20.69 8.40
C LEU A 4 29.49 19.48 7.69
N VAL A 5 28.50 18.85 8.31
CA VAL A 5 27.67 17.82 7.67
C VAL A 5 26.66 18.58 6.82
N LEU A 6 26.88 18.62 5.50
CA LEU A 6 25.82 19.00 4.56
C LEU A 6 24.83 17.83 4.52
N LEU A 7 23.74 17.93 5.27
CA LEU A 7 22.54 17.15 4.97
C LEU A 7 21.99 17.67 3.65
N SER A 8 22.34 17.02 2.54
CA SER A 8 21.51 17.05 1.33
C SER A 8 20.32 16.12 1.54
N GLY A 9 19.51 16.41 2.57
CA GLY A 9 18.14 15.94 2.58
C GLY A 9 17.44 16.77 1.53
N ILE A 10 17.15 16.18 0.38
CA ILE A 10 16.02 16.64 -0.42
C ILE A 10 14.83 16.41 0.50
N LEU A 11 14.50 17.42 1.29
CA LEU A 11 13.21 17.58 1.90
C LEU A 11 12.27 17.78 0.72
N LEU A 12 11.84 16.68 0.10
CA LEU A 12 10.59 16.65 -0.60
C LEU A 12 9.58 17.00 0.49
N LEU A 13 9.29 18.30 0.63
CA LEU A 13 7.94 18.72 0.96
C LEU A 13 7.08 18.12 -0.16
N VAL A 14 6.72 16.85 -0.03
CA VAL A 14 5.47 16.39 -0.61
C VAL A 14 4.45 17.26 0.10
N PRO A 15 3.71 18.09 -0.61
CA PRO A 15 2.70 18.90 0.03
C PRO A 15 1.68 17.91 0.61
N LEU A 16 1.68 17.75 1.94
CA LEU A 16 0.48 17.38 2.68
C LEU A 16 -0.51 18.56 2.57
N CYS A 17 -0.88 18.99 1.36
CA CYS A 17 -1.82 20.07 1.07
C CYS A 17 -1.94 20.27 -0.45
N ALA A 18 -2.96 19.69 -1.09
CA ALA A 18 -3.83 20.39 -2.06
C ALA A 18 -4.77 19.41 -2.82
N TYR A 19 -5.62 18.66 -2.13
CA TYR A 19 -6.93 18.29 -2.72
C TYR A 19 -8.12 18.60 -1.81
N ALA A 20 -7.89 19.42 -0.78
CA ALA A 20 -8.93 19.96 0.10
C ALA A 20 -9.86 20.99 -0.58
N ASP A 21 -9.85 21.12 -1.91
CA ASP A 21 -10.56 22.18 -2.64
C ASP A 21 -11.77 21.70 -3.47
N SER A 22 -12.07 20.39 -3.51
CA SER A 22 -13.29 19.86 -4.15
C SER A 22 -14.37 19.46 -3.14
N HIS A 23 -13.99 18.94 -1.97
CA HIS A 23 -14.90 18.35 -0.99
C HIS A 23 -14.44 18.63 0.46
N PRO A 24 -15.06 19.57 1.21
CA PRO A 24 -14.57 19.99 2.52
C PRO A 24 -14.65 18.93 3.64
N ASN A 25 -15.54 17.94 3.52
CA ASN A 25 -15.78 16.94 4.57
C ASN A 25 -15.53 15.50 4.09
N LEU A 26 -15.46 15.23 2.78
CA LEU A 26 -15.27 13.88 2.22
C LEU A 26 -13.82 13.69 1.75
N ILE A 27 -13.16 12.66 2.26
CA ILE A 27 -11.81 12.25 1.84
C ILE A 27 -11.88 10.79 1.42
N VAL A 28 -11.32 10.46 0.26
CA VAL A 28 -11.31 9.10 -0.28
C VAL A 28 -9.87 8.72 -0.62
N SER A 29 -9.38 7.60 -0.10
CA SER A 29 -7.96 7.22 -0.20
C SER A 29 -7.48 7.04 -1.64
N ALA A 30 -8.37 6.61 -2.54
CA ALA A 30 -8.10 6.44 -3.97
C ALA A 30 -8.32 7.71 -4.82
N GLU A 31 -8.70 8.85 -4.23
CA GLU A 31 -8.71 10.14 -4.94
C GLU A 31 -7.27 10.65 -5.11
N LYS A 32 -6.58 10.07 -6.10
CA LYS A 32 -5.18 10.35 -6.44
C LYS A 32 -5.04 10.78 -7.89
N PRO A 33 -5.09 12.08 -8.20
CA PRO A 33 -5.04 12.56 -9.58
C PRO A 33 -3.73 12.26 -10.30
N GLU A 34 -2.63 12.03 -9.58
CA GLU A 34 -1.36 11.54 -10.13
C GLU A 34 -1.51 10.15 -10.78
N PHE A 35 -2.47 9.36 -10.29
CA PHE A 35 -2.88 8.07 -10.84
C PHE A 35 -4.27 8.14 -11.49
N GLY A 36 -4.74 9.33 -11.84
CA GLY A 36 -6.03 9.55 -12.51
C GLY A 36 -7.23 9.09 -11.69
N ASN A 37 -7.15 9.11 -10.35
CA ASN A 37 -8.16 8.55 -9.43
C ASN A 37 -8.48 7.07 -9.69
N HIS A 38 -7.48 6.31 -10.18
CA HIS A 38 -7.64 4.87 -10.40
C HIS A 38 -7.37 4.09 -9.13
N PHE A 39 -8.12 3.00 -8.98
CA PHE A 39 -7.81 1.90 -8.08
C PHE A 39 -8.14 0.59 -8.82
N SER A 40 -7.53 -0.51 -8.42
CA SER A 40 -7.66 -1.78 -9.14
C SER A 40 -7.54 -2.98 -8.22
N GLY A 41 -7.93 -4.14 -8.73
CA GLY A 41 -7.71 -5.38 -8.01
C GLY A 41 -8.39 -5.42 -6.63
N SER A 42 -7.66 -5.94 -5.66
CA SER A 42 -8.09 -6.10 -4.27
C SER A 42 -7.84 -4.89 -3.38
N MET A 43 -7.42 -3.74 -3.93
CA MET A 43 -7.14 -2.56 -3.11
C MET A 43 -8.33 -2.22 -2.20
N VAL A 44 -8.05 -1.97 -0.92
CA VAL A 44 -9.06 -1.45 0.01
C VAL A 44 -9.08 0.07 -0.11
N VAL A 45 -10.27 0.64 -0.21
CA VAL A 45 -10.47 2.09 -0.24
C VAL A 45 -11.00 2.55 1.11
N GLU A 46 -10.33 3.51 1.72
CA GLU A 46 -10.79 4.20 2.93
C GLU A 46 -11.59 5.44 2.53
N VAL A 47 -12.75 5.60 3.16
CA VAL A 47 -13.59 6.78 3.07
C VAL A 47 -13.66 7.42 4.45
N ILE A 48 -13.34 8.71 4.52
CA ILE A 48 -13.37 9.49 5.75
C ILE A 48 -14.37 10.63 5.60
N VAL A 49 -15.26 10.78 6.59
CA VAL A 49 -16.07 11.99 6.76
C VAL A 49 -15.55 12.78 7.96
N SER A 50 -15.03 13.98 7.69
CA SER A 50 -14.49 14.92 8.67
C SER A 50 -15.43 16.13 8.85
N ASP A 51 -16.67 15.87 9.27
CA ASP A 51 -17.69 16.90 9.50
C ASP A 51 -17.81 17.27 11.00
N SER A 52 -17.52 18.54 11.31
CA SER A 52 -17.56 19.08 12.69
C SER A 52 -18.94 19.01 13.37
N GLY A 53 -20.04 18.94 12.62
CA GLY A 53 -21.39 18.81 13.19
C GLY A 53 -21.64 17.45 13.85
N ILE A 54 -20.91 16.43 13.40
CA ILE A 54 -21.03 15.04 13.84
C ILE A 54 -19.72 14.48 14.42
N SER A 55 -18.82 15.34 14.89
CA SER A 55 -17.51 14.92 15.40
C SER A 55 -17.41 14.70 16.91
N ASP A 56 -18.43 15.07 17.69
CA ASP A 56 -18.42 14.83 19.14
C ASP A 56 -18.47 13.33 19.44
N THR A 57 -17.49 12.86 20.20
CA THR A 57 -17.31 11.44 20.56
C THR A 57 -17.99 11.06 21.88
N SER A 58 -18.63 12.01 22.56
CA SER A 58 -19.27 11.83 23.87
C SER A 58 -20.79 11.96 23.84
N VAL A 59 -21.34 12.46 22.74
CA VAL A 59 -22.78 12.67 22.54
C VAL A 59 -23.24 11.86 21.33
N GLY A 60 -24.46 11.33 21.39
CA GLY A 60 -25.05 10.60 20.28
C GLY A 60 -25.13 11.45 19.00
N LYS A 61 -24.58 10.93 17.90
CA LYS A 61 -24.61 11.53 16.56
C LYS A 61 -25.22 10.57 15.56
N GLY A 62 -25.89 11.12 14.54
CA GLY A 62 -26.35 10.33 13.40
C GLY A 62 -25.17 9.89 12.54
N GLU A 63 -25.23 8.66 12.03
CA GLU A 63 -24.31 8.17 11.01
C GLU A 63 -24.39 9.06 9.75
N PRO A 64 -23.23 9.49 9.18
CA PRO A 64 -23.24 10.23 7.92
C PRO A 64 -23.74 9.34 6.78
N ASP A 65 -24.60 9.90 5.92
CA ASP A 65 -25.07 9.22 4.72
C ASP A 65 -23.98 9.22 3.64
N VAL A 66 -23.30 8.08 3.50
CA VAL A 66 -22.27 7.84 2.49
C VAL A 66 -22.69 6.68 1.59
N THR A 67 -22.53 6.85 0.29
CA THR A 67 -22.89 5.83 -0.69
C THR A 67 -21.78 5.50 -1.67
N ILE A 68 -21.75 4.24 -2.11
CA ILE A 68 -20.92 3.66 -3.17
C ILE A 68 -21.85 3.25 -4.30
N ASN A 69 -21.80 3.98 -5.42
CA ASN A 69 -22.72 3.79 -6.55
C ASN A 69 -24.21 3.79 -6.13
N GLY A 70 -24.55 4.60 -5.13
CA GLY A 70 -25.91 4.73 -4.60
C GLY A 70 -26.29 3.73 -3.50
N ASN A 71 -25.45 2.73 -3.22
CA ASN A 71 -25.64 1.80 -2.09
C ASN A 71 -24.93 2.33 -0.85
N ASN A 72 -25.53 2.19 0.32
CA ASN A 72 -25.03 2.68 1.60
C ASN A 72 -23.70 2.00 1.98
N LEU A 73 -22.71 2.83 2.32
CA LEU A 73 -21.50 2.44 3.01
C LEU A 73 -21.65 2.80 4.49
N ARG A 74 -21.72 1.79 5.36
CA ARG A 74 -21.78 2.02 6.81
C ARG A 74 -20.52 2.74 7.28
N MET A 75 -20.70 3.78 8.07
CA MET A 75 -19.63 4.63 8.58
C MET A 75 -19.52 4.48 10.09
N VAL A 76 -18.30 4.29 10.60
CA VAL A 76 -17.99 4.07 12.01
C VAL A 76 -17.28 5.28 12.57
N GLN A 77 -17.78 5.87 13.65
CA GLN A 77 -17.09 6.98 14.31
C GLN A 77 -15.85 6.45 15.06
N ALA A 78 -14.69 7.03 14.77
CA ALA A 78 -13.44 6.74 15.47
C ALA A 78 -13.21 7.70 16.65
N THR A 79 -12.19 7.40 17.44
CA THR A 79 -11.77 8.16 18.63
C THR A 79 -11.30 9.59 18.34
N ASP A 80 -10.94 9.91 17.09
CA ASP A 80 -10.56 11.27 16.66
C ASP A 80 -11.77 12.13 16.23
N GLY A 81 -12.99 11.58 16.35
CA GLY A 81 -14.24 12.26 15.98
C GLY A 81 -14.58 12.19 14.49
N ARG A 82 -13.72 11.64 13.65
CA ARG A 82 -14.05 11.41 12.23
C ARG A 82 -14.76 10.08 12.04
N TRP A 83 -15.40 9.94 10.90
CA TRP A 83 -16.13 8.73 10.52
C TRP A 83 -15.39 8.00 9.41
N TYR A 84 -15.29 6.69 9.54
CA TYR A 84 -14.48 5.83 8.66
C TYR A 84 -15.34 4.72 8.07
N GLY A 85 -15.15 4.44 6.78
CA GLY A 85 -15.69 3.27 6.10
C GLY A 85 -14.64 2.69 5.17
N TYR A 86 -14.58 1.37 5.08
CA TYR A 86 -13.68 0.66 4.16
C TYR A 86 -14.50 -0.12 3.15
N PHE A 87 -14.12 -0.06 1.87
CA PHE A 87 -14.73 -0.90 0.85
C PHE A 87 -13.71 -1.50 -0.12
N ALA A 88 -14.09 -2.63 -0.71
CA ALA A 88 -13.29 -3.32 -1.73
C ALA A 88 -14.19 -4.01 -2.77
N ASN A 89 -13.61 -4.37 -3.90
CA ASN A 89 -14.29 -5.17 -4.90
C ASN A 89 -14.48 -6.61 -4.40
N VAL A 90 -15.72 -7.12 -4.44
CA VAL A 90 -16.06 -8.44 -3.89
C VAL A 90 -15.30 -9.60 -4.53
N ASP A 91 -15.15 -9.60 -5.86
CA ASP A 91 -14.52 -10.70 -6.58
C ASP A 91 -13.00 -10.71 -6.37
N LYS A 92 -12.38 -9.52 -6.38
CA LYS A 92 -10.94 -9.40 -6.14
C LYS A 92 -10.56 -9.59 -4.69
N ALA A 93 -11.36 -9.13 -3.73
CA ALA A 93 -11.15 -9.42 -2.31
C ALA A 93 -11.17 -10.94 -2.05
N LYS A 94 -12.17 -11.65 -2.58
CA LYS A 94 -12.24 -13.12 -2.46
C LYS A 94 -11.06 -13.84 -3.13
N THR A 95 -10.62 -13.34 -4.28
CA THR A 95 -9.46 -13.89 -5.00
C THR A 95 -8.18 -13.70 -4.18
N ALA A 96 -7.97 -12.50 -3.66
CA ALA A 96 -6.80 -12.17 -2.84
C ALA A 96 -6.77 -12.97 -1.54
N ASP A 97 -7.93 -13.07 -0.88
CA ASP A 97 -8.09 -13.87 0.32
C ASP A 97 -7.91 -15.38 0.07
N GLN A 98 -8.35 -15.90 -1.09
CA GLN A 98 -8.08 -17.30 -1.47
C GLN A 98 -6.58 -17.55 -1.61
N ILE A 99 -5.81 -16.62 -2.17
CA ILE A 99 -4.36 -16.74 -2.30
C ILE A 99 -3.70 -16.80 -0.91
N ALA A 100 -4.15 -15.99 0.04
CA ALA A 100 -3.68 -16.05 1.43
C ALA A 100 -4.07 -17.38 2.11
N LEU A 101 -5.33 -17.81 1.92
CA LEU A 101 -5.85 -19.07 2.44
C LEU A 101 -5.07 -20.29 1.94
N ASP A 102 -4.67 -20.30 0.66
CA ASP A 102 -3.87 -21.37 0.05
C ASP A 102 -2.46 -21.45 0.67
N GLY A 103 -1.93 -20.35 1.22
CA GLY A 103 -0.70 -20.32 2.01
C GLY A 103 -0.84 -20.98 3.40
N GLY A 104 -2.06 -21.20 3.87
CA GLY A 104 -2.36 -21.94 5.10
C GLY A 104 -1.95 -21.24 6.41
N VAL A 105 -1.61 -19.95 6.35
CA VAL A 105 -1.27 -19.12 7.51
C VAL A 105 -2.20 -17.90 7.50
N SER A 106 -3.00 -17.76 8.54
CA SER A 106 -3.89 -16.59 8.69
C SER A 106 -3.12 -15.36 9.20
N GLY A 107 -3.61 -14.16 8.88
CA GLY A 107 -3.03 -12.91 9.34
C GLY A 107 -1.83 -12.40 8.52
N VAL A 108 -1.57 -12.97 7.33
CA VAL A 108 -0.43 -12.60 6.49
C VAL A 108 -0.82 -12.55 5.01
N GLY A 109 -0.03 -11.88 4.19
CA GLY A 109 -0.34 -11.74 2.76
C GLY A 109 -1.64 -10.95 2.54
N PHE A 110 -2.46 -11.37 1.58
CA PHE A 110 -3.74 -10.72 1.29
C PHE A 110 -4.92 -11.27 2.09
N ASP A 111 -4.73 -11.52 3.39
CA ASP A 111 -5.79 -12.00 4.27
C ASP A 111 -6.76 -10.85 4.61
N PHE A 112 -8.03 -10.97 4.21
CA PHE A 112 -9.09 -9.99 4.52
C PHE A 112 -9.76 -10.28 5.88
N GLY A 113 -9.41 -11.39 6.52
CA GLY A 113 -10.01 -11.93 7.72
C GLY A 113 -10.91 -13.11 7.40
N VAL A 114 -12.21 -12.96 7.67
CA VAL A 114 -13.23 -13.95 7.29
C VAL A 114 -14.42 -13.24 6.66
N PHE A 115 -15.11 -13.91 5.76
CA PHE A 115 -16.27 -13.35 5.08
C PHE A 115 -17.61 -13.75 5.70
N CYS A 116 -18.51 -12.78 5.74
CA CYS A 116 -19.90 -12.96 6.17
C CYS A 116 -20.86 -12.42 5.10
N SER A 117 -22.04 -13.03 5.02
CA SER A 117 -23.13 -12.52 4.19
C SER A 117 -23.61 -11.16 4.69
N LYS A 118 -24.09 -10.33 3.76
CA LYS A 118 -24.76 -9.05 4.02
C LYS A 118 -25.97 -9.14 4.96
N ASP A 119 -26.53 -10.34 5.11
CA ASP A 119 -27.68 -10.63 5.99
C ASP A 119 -27.26 -10.94 7.45
N THR A 120 -25.97 -10.86 7.77
CA THR A 120 -25.44 -11.03 9.13
C THR A 120 -25.90 -9.87 10.02
N THR A 121 -26.61 -10.19 11.09
CA THR A 121 -27.16 -9.21 12.05
C THR A 121 -26.45 -9.21 13.41
N SER A 122 -25.61 -10.22 13.68
CA SER A 122 -24.92 -10.37 14.98
C SER A 122 -23.81 -9.34 15.22
N LEU A 123 -23.49 -8.52 14.22
CA LEU A 123 -22.47 -7.47 14.30
C LEU A 123 -23.00 -6.14 14.87
N GLY A 124 -24.32 -5.97 14.97
CA GLY A 124 -24.97 -4.72 15.37
C GLY A 124 -25.71 -4.05 14.20
N PRO A 125 -25.01 -3.33 13.30
CA PRO A 125 -25.62 -2.72 12.13
C PRO A 125 -25.97 -3.74 11.03
N THR A 126 -26.84 -3.34 10.11
CA THR A 126 -27.15 -4.07 8.87
C THR A 126 -26.25 -3.65 7.71
N PHE A 127 -25.93 -4.58 6.83
CA PHE A 127 -25.10 -4.37 5.64
C PHE A 127 -25.83 -4.78 4.35
N THR A 128 -27.16 -4.74 4.34
CA THR A 128 -28.01 -5.33 3.29
C THR A 128 -27.78 -4.80 1.87
N GLU A 129 -27.14 -3.64 1.75
CA GLU A 129 -26.80 -2.97 0.49
C GLU A 129 -25.37 -3.28 -0.01
N THR A 130 -24.62 -4.12 0.69
CA THR A 130 -23.33 -4.67 0.23
C THR A 130 -23.53 -6.02 -0.46
N SER A 131 -22.49 -6.56 -1.09
CA SER A 131 -22.44 -7.96 -1.54
C SER A 131 -22.07 -8.92 -0.41
N GLY A 132 -21.31 -8.44 0.56
CA GLY A 132 -20.85 -9.16 1.74
C GLY A 132 -19.96 -8.26 2.60
N ILE A 133 -19.39 -8.81 3.66
CA ILE A 133 -18.48 -8.08 4.56
C ILE A 133 -17.29 -8.96 4.93
N ALA A 134 -16.12 -8.36 5.01
CA ALA A 134 -14.93 -8.98 5.59
C ALA A 134 -14.79 -8.52 7.04
N VAL A 135 -14.70 -9.48 7.95
CA VAL A 135 -14.58 -9.30 9.39
C VAL A 135 -13.15 -9.68 9.79
N PRO A 136 -12.44 -8.86 10.58
CA PRO A 136 -11.02 -9.03 10.83
C PRO A 136 -10.71 -10.19 11.78
N ARG A 137 -11.71 -10.89 12.31
CA ARG A 137 -11.53 -11.96 13.31
C ARG A 137 -12.47 -13.11 13.02
N SER A 138 -12.09 -14.30 13.48
CA SER A 138 -12.92 -15.49 13.33
C SER A 138 -14.31 -15.31 13.92
N MET A 139 -15.31 -15.85 13.21
CA MET A 139 -16.71 -15.82 13.59
C MET A 139 -17.41 -17.12 13.19
N THR A 140 -18.43 -17.53 13.93
CA THR A 140 -19.17 -18.75 13.64
C THR A 140 -20.00 -18.58 12.37
N GLY A 141 -19.89 -19.55 11.44
CA GLY A 141 -20.58 -19.50 10.15
C GLY A 141 -19.89 -18.64 9.10
N ALA A 142 -18.75 -18.02 9.41
CA ALA A 142 -17.96 -17.30 8.42
C ALA A 142 -17.35 -18.25 7.37
N THR A 143 -17.15 -17.73 6.18
CA THR A 143 -16.49 -18.43 5.07
C THR A 143 -15.19 -17.72 4.70
N ASN A 144 -14.35 -18.36 3.88
CA ASN A 144 -13.08 -17.77 3.45
C ASN A 144 -12.78 -18.04 1.98
N GLY A 145 -11.87 -17.24 1.42
CA GLY A 145 -11.47 -17.25 0.03
C GLY A 145 -12.64 -17.16 -0.93
N ASN A 146 -12.67 -18.07 -1.90
CA ASN A 146 -13.68 -18.06 -2.96
C ASN A 146 -15.03 -18.67 -2.57
N SER A 147 -15.17 -19.17 -1.35
CA SER A 147 -16.41 -19.75 -0.84
C SER A 147 -17.59 -18.78 -0.95
N ALA A 148 -18.81 -19.30 -1.12
CA ALA A 148 -20.01 -18.47 -1.05
C ALA A 148 -20.14 -17.87 0.36
N PHE A 149 -20.68 -16.67 0.47
CA PHE A 149 -20.92 -16.07 1.78
C PHE A 149 -22.01 -16.83 2.53
N ALA A 150 -21.78 -17.06 3.82
CA ALA A 150 -22.78 -17.58 4.73
C ALA A 150 -23.12 -16.52 5.78
N THR A 151 -24.35 -16.58 6.30
CA THR A 151 -24.77 -15.72 7.39
C THR A 151 -24.00 -16.10 8.65
N CYS A 152 -23.21 -15.16 9.14
CA CYS A 152 -22.46 -15.39 10.36
C CYS A 152 -23.34 -15.23 11.60
N THR A 153 -22.91 -15.86 12.68
CA THR A 153 -23.58 -15.85 13.98
C THR A 153 -22.55 -15.68 15.09
N GLY A 154 -23.00 -15.21 16.25
CA GLY A 154 -22.13 -14.91 17.38
C GLY A 154 -21.28 -13.65 17.16
N THR A 155 -20.23 -13.51 17.98
CA THR A 155 -19.37 -12.33 18.05
C THR A 155 -17.97 -12.63 17.49
N PRO A 156 -17.31 -11.68 16.80
CA PRO A 156 -15.93 -11.87 16.35
C PRO A 156 -15.01 -12.07 17.55
N SER A 157 -14.07 -13.00 17.45
CA SER A 157 -13.17 -13.35 18.55
C SER A 157 -11.83 -13.92 18.06
N GLY A 158 -10.85 -14.02 18.96
CA GLY A 158 -9.51 -14.50 18.62
C GLY A 158 -8.59 -13.38 18.11
N ALA A 159 -7.51 -13.75 17.42
CA ALA A 159 -6.55 -12.80 16.85
C ALA A 159 -7.17 -11.99 15.69
N ASN A 160 -6.57 -10.82 15.41
CA ASN A 160 -6.84 -10.12 14.16
C ASN A 160 -6.15 -10.87 13.02
N LEU A 161 -6.92 -11.22 12.00
CA LEU A 161 -6.53 -11.95 10.80
C LEU A 161 -6.43 -11.02 9.58
N ASN A 162 -7.03 -9.83 9.63
CA ASN A 162 -6.96 -8.87 8.53
C ASN A 162 -5.54 -8.32 8.40
N ASN A 163 -4.96 -8.45 7.21
CA ASN A 163 -3.65 -7.94 6.84
C ASN A 163 -3.69 -6.91 5.70
N VAL A 164 -4.87 -6.42 5.33
CA VAL A 164 -5.10 -5.41 4.27
C VAL A 164 -5.71 -4.10 4.81
N VAL A 165 -5.98 -4.03 6.11
CA VAL A 165 -6.26 -2.80 6.88
C VAL A 165 -5.60 -2.94 8.25
N ARG A 166 -4.30 -2.64 8.33
CA ARG A 166 -3.44 -2.98 9.48
C ARG A 166 -3.39 -1.89 10.55
N SER A 167 -3.57 -0.63 10.18
CA SER A 167 -3.51 0.52 11.11
C SER A 167 -4.76 1.41 11.07
N PRO A 168 -5.99 0.85 11.17
CA PRO A 168 -7.22 1.64 11.18
C PRO A 168 -7.28 2.56 12.41
N LYS A 169 -8.01 3.67 12.30
CA LYS A 169 -8.30 4.50 13.48
C LYS A 169 -9.13 3.72 14.50
N SER A 170 -8.82 3.85 15.78
CA SER A 170 -9.53 3.13 16.83
C SER A 170 -10.99 3.56 16.88
N ILE A 171 -11.91 2.59 16.89
CA ILE A 171 -13.35 2.80 17.03
C ILE A 171 -13.68 3.52 18.34
N ASN A 172 -14.64 4.45 18.31
CA ASN A 172 -15.15 5.10 19.51
C ASN A 172 -16.01 4.14 20.35
N THR A 173 -15.59 3.84 21.57
CA THR A 173 -16.27 2.92 22.50
C THR A 173 -16.73 3.62 23.78
N ASN A 174 -16.96 4.94 23.73
CA ASN A 174 -17.46 5.70 24.87
C ASN A 174 -18.75 5.04 25.43
N PRO A 175 -18.81 4.71 26.73
CA PRO A 175 -19.92 3.95 27.32
C PRO A 175 -21.27 4.69 27.32
N SER A 176 -21.27 6.00 27.03
CA SER A 176 -22.48 6.83 26.99
C SER A 176 -23.20 6.77 25.64
N ILE A 177 -22.61 6.14 24.64
CA ILE A 177 -23.11 6.02 23.27
C ILE A 177 -22.87 4.61 22.73
N LEU A 178 -23.44 4.31 21.57
CA LEU A 178 -23.18 3.04 20.89
C LEU A 178 -21.74 3.02 20.34
N SER A 179 -21.10 1.84 20.36
CA SER A 179 -19.78 1.64 19.72
C SER A 179 -19.82 2.10 18.25
N GLY A 180 -18.88 2.97 17.88
CA GLY A 180 -18.82 3.57 16.56
C GLY A 180 -20.03 4.43 16.18
N GLN A 181 -20.88 4.80 17.15
CA GLN A 181 -22.20 5.44 17.01
C GLN A 181 -23.25 4.61 16.24
N ILE A 182 -22.88 3.46 15.68
CA ILE A 182 -23.78 2.56 14.93
C ILE A 182 -24.05 1.23 15.66
N GLY A 183 -23.45 1.03 16.83
CA GLY A 183 -23.60 -0.20 17.61
C GLY A 183 -22.79 -1.38 17.07
N LEU A 184 -21.74 -1.12 16.29
CA LEU A 184 -20.87 -2.16 15.76
C LEU A 184 -20.13 -2.88 16.89
N ASP A 185 -20.08 -4.22 16.83
CA ASP A 185 -19.19 -5.01 17.68
C ASP A 185 -17.74 -4.53 17.49
N ALA A 186 -17.10 -4.07 18.55
CA ALA A 186 -15.76 -3.48 18.48
C ALA A 186 -14.70 -4.46 17.94
N ASN A 187 -14.90 -5.78 18.10
CA ASN A 187 -14.01 -6.80 17.55
C ASN A 187 -14.20 -7.03 16.04
N ALA A 188 -15.26 -6.48 15.45
CA ALA A 188 -15.49 -6.50 14.02
C ALA A 188 -14.76 -5.36 13.30
N TRP A 189 -14.17 -4.41 14.04
CA TRP A 189 -13.42 -3.30 13.47
C TRP A 189 -11.93 -3.66 13.27
N PRO A 190 -11.33 -3.37 12.10
CA PRO A 190 -11.91 -2.74 10.92
C PRO A 190 -12.71 -3.73 10.06
N LEU A 191 -13.95 -3.38 9.72
CA LEU A 191 -14.78 -4.15 8.81
C LEU A 191 -14.67 -3.57 7.40
N ILE A 192 -14.50 -4.43 6.40
CA ILE A 192 -14.45 -4.03 4.99
C ILE A 192 -15.77 -4.43 4.32
N GLN A 193 -16.47 -3.47 3.72
CA GLN A 193 -17.72 -3.68 3.01
C GLN A 193 -17.45 -4.03 1.55
N LEU A 194 -17.94 -5.17 1.09
CA LEU A 194 -17.64 -5.66 -0.25
C LEU A 194 -18.75 -5.25 -1.22
N PHE A 195 -18.39 -4.61 -2.32
CA PHE A 195 -19.33 -4.24 -3.37
C PHE A 195 -18.94 -4.87 -4.71
N SER A 196 -19.93 -5.11 -5.55
CA SER A 196 -19.71 -5.50 -6.93
C SER A 196 -19.70 -4.25 -7.82
N PHE A 197 -18.59 -4.04 -8.51
CA PHE A 197 -18.43 -2.99 -9.52
C PHE A 197 -17.39 -3.43 -10.54
N SER A 198 -17.50 -2.93 -11.77
CA SER A 198 -16.62 -3.26 -12.90
C SER A 198 -16.19 -2.04 -13.71
N ASN A 199 -16.51 -0.84 -13.21
CA ASN A 199 -16.23 0.44 -13.82
C ASN A 199 -16.21 1.51 -12.72
N ASN A 200 -16.32 2.77 -13.13
CA ASN A 200 -16.32 3.93 -12.24
C ASN A 200 -17.14 3.72 -10.96
N VAL A 201 -16.54 4.14 -9.85
CA VAL A 201 -17.17 4.12 -8.53
C VAL A 201 -17.39 5.54 -8.07
N VAL A 202 -18.65 5.89 -7.82
CA VAL A 202 -19.05 7.18 -7.27
C VAL A 202 -19.21 7.03 -5.76
N VAL A 203 -18.29 7.66 -5.02
CA VAL A 203 -18.39 7.84 -3.57
C VAL A 203 -19.11 9.16 -3.33
N ARG A 204 -20.18 9.15 -2.55
CA ARG A 204 -20.97 10.36 -2.29
C ARG A 204 -21.31 10.49 -0.81
N TYR A 205 -21.08 11.67 -0.25
CA TYR A 205 -21.51 12.07 1.08
C TYR A 205 -22.66 13.09 0.98
N ASN A 206 -23.81 12.76 1.57
CA ASN A 206 -25.03 13.59 1.55
C ASN A 206 -25.19 14.40 2.85
N GLY A 207 -24.18 15.18 3.21
CA GLY A 207 -24.20 16.09 4.37
C GLY A 207 -24.84 17.46 4.06
N VAL A 208 -24.34 18.51 4.74
CA VAL A 208 -24.67 19.90 4.40
C VAL A 208 -24.00 20.25 3.07
N GLY A 209 -24.73 20.01 1.98
CA GLY A 209 -24.19 20.03 0.62
C GLY A 209 -23.64 18.66 0.22
N THR A 210 -24.08 18.15 -0.94
CA THR A 210 -23.60 16.88 -1.47
C THR A 210 -22.17 17.02 -1.97
N GLN A 211 -21.30 16.11 -1.52
CA GLN A 211 -19.90 15.99 -1.94
C GLN A 211 -19.71 14.65 -2.64
N SER A 212 -18.92 14.59 -3.72
CA SER A 212 -18.81 13.35 -4.50
C SER A 212 -17.49 13.18 -5.22
N VAL A 213 -16.82 12.08 -4.94
CA VAL A 213 -15.61 11.65 -5.64
C VAL A 213 -15.97 10.57 -6.65
N THR A 214 -15.49 10.70 -7.88
CA THR A 214 -15.57 9.64 -8.89
C THR A 214 -14.20 9.00 -9.05
N LEU A 215 -14.14 7.70 -8.76
CA LEU A 215 -12.98 6.85 -8.96
C LEU A 215 -13.14 6.04 -10.24
N VAL A 216 -12.03 5.62 -10.83
CA VAL A 216 -12.00 4.68 -11.95
C VAL A 216 -11.52 3.33 -11.45
N TYR A 217 -12.31 2.28 -11.66
CA TYR A 217 -11.91 0.92 -11.35
C TYR A 217 -11.53 0.20 -12.64
N ASP A 218 -10.23 0.16 -12.94
CA ASP A 218 -9.66 -0.35 -14.19
C ASP A 218 -8.15 -0.65 -14.01
N ASP A 219 -7.46 -0.94 -15.10
CA ASP A 219 -6.00 -1.05 -15.16
C ASP A 219 -5.31 0.23 -14.65
N MET A 220 -4.20 0.06 -13.93
CA MET A 220 -3.50 1.17 -13.29
C MET A 220 -2.71 2.02 -14.30
N PRO A 221 -3.01 3.33 -14.45
CA PRO A 221 -2.23 4.24 -15.29
C PRO A 221 -0.97 4.72 -14.58
N ASN A 222 -0.11 5.42 -15.33
CA ASN A 222 1.07 6.13 -14.80
C ASN A 222 2.08 5.28 -14.01
N VAL A 223 2.03 3.96 -14.20
CA VAL A 223 2.98 3.04 -13.57
C VAL A 223 4.40 3.22 -14.13
N SER A 224 5.36 3.52 -13.25
CA SER A 224 6.74 3.84 -13.63
C SER A 224 7.77 3.41 -12.58
N LEU A 225 9.02 3.30 -13.03
CA LEU A 225 10.19 3.18 -12.17
C LEU A 225 11.16 4.30 -12.53
N SER A 226 11.85 4.86 -11.55
CA SER A 226 12.90 5.86 -11.75
C SER A 226 14.12 5.53 -10.91
N LEU A 227 15.27 6.00 -11.37
CA LEU A 227 16.57 5.87 -10.69
C LEU A 227 17.07 7.26 -10.31
N ASP A 228 17.73 7.38 -9.17
CA ASP A 228 18.22 8.66 -8.65
C ASP A 228 19.35 9.28 -9.46
N LYS A 229 20.10 8.47 -10.23
CA LYS A 229 21.28 8.91 -10.97
C LYS A 229 21.40 8.21 -12.32
N GLN A 230 22.11 8.86 -13.24
CA GLN A 230 22.50 8.28 -14.52
C GLN A 230 23.77 7.44 -14.45
N ASN A 231 24.70 7.79 -13.54
CA ASN A 231 25.96 7.09 -13.33
C ASN A 231 26.23 6.92 -11.84
N TYR A 232 26.77 5.77 -11.46
CA TYR A 232 27.02 5.40 -10.09
C TYR A 232 28.50 5.06 -9.86
N PRO A 233 29.20 5.74 -8.94
CA PRO A 233 30.57 5.38 -8.61
C PRO A 233 30.62 4.02 -7.88
N PRO A 234 31.78 3.34 -7.88
CA PRO A 234 31.94 2.09 -7.14
C PRO A 234 31.52 2.25 -5.67
N ARG A 235 30.82 1.25 -5.13
CA ARG A 235 30.23 1.23 -3.78
C ARG A 235 29.04 2.17 -3.54
N ALA A 236 28.54 2.88 -4.56
CA ALA A 236 27.35 3.71 -4.41
C ALA A 236 26.08 2.87 -4.20
N HIS A 237 25.16 3.42 -3.41
CA HIS A 237 23.78 2.95 -3.34
C HIS A 237 23.02 3.38 -4.59
N VAL A 238 22.13 2.51 -5.06
CA VAL A 238 21.22 2.77 -6.18
C VAL A 238 19.83 2.96 -5.61
N PHE A 239 19.29 4.16 -5.68
CA PHE A 239 17.94 4.44 -5.18
C PHE A 239 16.97 4.34 -6.35
N ALA A 240 16.01 3.43 -6.21
CA ALA A 240 14.96 3.21 -7.18
C ALA A 240 13.62 3.57 -6.53
N THR A 241 12.79 4.27 -7.27
CA THR A 241 11.43 4.65 -6.86
C THR A 241 10.44 4.06 -7.86
N ILE A 242 9.46 3.30 -7.36
CA ILE A 242 8.32 2.79 -8.13
C ILE A 242 7.12 3.69 -7.84
N ASN A 243 6.49 4.21 -8.89
CA ASN A 243 5.15 4.79 -8.79
C ASN A 243 4.18 3.76 -9.34
N ASP A 244 3.42 3.13 -8.44
CA ASP A 244 2.37 2.18 -8.79
C ASP A 244 1.34 2.14 -7.65
N MET A 245 0.23 2.84 -7.84
CA MET A 245 -0.85 2.86 -6.85
C MET A 245 -1.50 1.49 -6.66
N GLN A 246 -1.37 0.55 -7.61
CA GLN A 246 -1.90 -0.81 -7.43
C GLN A 246 -1.12 -1.61 -6.39
N LEU A 247 0.11 -1.23 -6.07
CA LEU A 247 0.85 -1.84 -4.96
C LEU A 247 0.33 -1.40 -3.58
N ASN A 248 -0.45 -0.31 -3.51
CA ASN A 248 -1.04 0.20 -2.27
C ASN A 248 -2.37 -0.50 -1.98
N GLN A 249 -2.29 -1.62 -1.26
CA GLN A 249 -3.38 -2.52 -0.92
C GLN A 249 -4.04 -2.15 0.41
N ASP A 250 -3.27 -1.59 1.36
CA ASP A 250 -3.73 -1.12 2.66
C ASP A 250 -3.68 0.41 2.74
N PRO A 251 -4.83 1.13 2.77
CA PRO A 251 -4.83 2.58 2.80
C PRO A 251 -4.39 3.18 4.15
N THR A 252 -4.15 2.35 5.18
CA THR A 252 -3.93 2.79 6.56
C THR A 252 -2.48 2.65 7.05
N SER A 253 -1.65 1.88 6.35
CA SER A 253 -0.24 1.65 6.70
C SER A 253 0.63 1.53 5.45
N ARG A 254 1.96 1.64 5.57
CA ARG A 254 2.83 1.53 4.40
C ARG A 254 2.87 0.08 3.93
N ASP A 255 2.71 -0.13 2.63
CA ASP A 255 2.83 -1.46 2.04
C ASP A 255 4.27 -1.85 1.73
N SER A 256 4.62 -3.12 1.99
CA SER A 256 5.94 -3.69 1.71
C SER A 256 5.86 -4.81 0.67
N TRP A 257 6.64 -4.67 -0.40
CA TRP A 257 6.69 -5.63 -1.50
C TRP A 257 8.12 -6.14 -1.70
N THR A 258 8.29 -7.45 -1.56
CA THR A 258 9.59 -8.11 -1.74
C THR A 258 9.61 -8.89 -3.05
N PHE A 259 10.55 -8.54 -3.92
CA PHE A 259 10.80 -9.22 -5.20
C PHE A 259 12.05 -10.08 -5.09
N ASN A 260 12.00 -11.35 -5.52
CA ASN A 260 13.21 -12.12 -5.77
C ASN A 260 13.48 -12.14 -7.27
N ILE A 261 14.70 -11.84 -7.69
CA ILE A 261 15.02 -11.70 -9.12
C ILE A 261 15.41 -13.02 -9.80
N ASP A 262 15.73 -14.06 -9.03
CA ASP A 262 16.11 -15.37 -9.56
C ASP A 262 15.92 -16.49 -8.51
N PRO A 263 14.92 -17.38 -8.65
CA PRO A 263 13.86 -17.32 -9.66
C PRO A 263 12.94 -16.10 -9.46
N GLN A 264 12.32 -15.58 -10.53
CA GLN A 264 11.42 -14.44 -10.41
C GLN A 264 10.20 -14.79 -9.54
N THR A 265 10.07 -14.11 -8.40
CA THR A 265 8.92 -14.21 -7.49
C THR A 265 8.62 -12.85 -6.86
N VAL A 266 7.39 -12.65 -6.40
CA VAL A 266 6.97 -11.45 -5.68
C VAL A 266 6.11 -11.82 -4.49
N PHE A 267 6.29 -11.10 -3.39
CA PHE A 267 5.61 -11.33 -2.13
C PHE A 267 5.11 -10.01 -1.57
N TYR A 268 3.87 -10.01 -1.11
CA TYR A 268 3.32 -8.93 -0.30
C TYR A 268 3.60 -9.23 1.17
N GLU A 269 4.12 -8.24 1.90
CA GLU A 269 4.40 -8.34 3.34
C GLU A 269 5.25 -9.56 3.71
N ALA A 270 6.28 -9.88 2.92
CA ALA A 270 7.31 -10.83 3.36
C ALA A 270 7.98 -10.34 4.65
N PHE A 271 8.22 -9.03 4.68
CA PHE A 271 8.64 -8.25 5.83
C PHE A 271 7.69 -7.07 5.99
N THR A 272 7.47 -6.65 7.23
CA THR A 272 6.76 -5.41 7.58
C THR A 272 7.49 -4.19 7.00
N GLU A 273 6.87 -3.01 7.04
CA GLU A 273 7.48 -1.71 6.66
C GLU A 273 8.83 -1.43 7.35
N SER A 274 9.09 -2.02 8.53
CA SER A 274 10.35 -1.91 9.28
C SER A 274 11.29 -3.12 9.17
N GLY A 275 11.09 -4.00 8.18
CA GLY A 275 11.94 -5.18 7.90
C GLY A 275 11.84 -6.34 8.91
N THR A 276 10.86 -6.31 9.82
CA THR A 276 10.55 -7.45 10.68
C THR A 276 9.86 -8.52 9.86
N ILE A 277 10.10 -9.79 10.18
CA ILE A 277 9.45 -10.91 9.48
C ILE A 277 7.93 -10.83 9.68
N SER A 278 7.20 -10.85 8.57
CA SER A 278 5.74 -11.00 8.53
C SER A 278 5.39 -12.36 7.91
N ALA A 279 5.18 -12.47 6.60
CA ALA A 279 4.84 -13.74 5.95
C ALA A 279 6.05 -14.70 5.79
N SER A 280 7.28 -14.18 5.77
CA SER A 280 8.49 -14.99 5.56
C SER A 280 8.74 -16.00 6.70
N GLY A 281 9.33 -17.14 6.37
CA GLY A 281 9.69 -18.20 7.33
C GLY A 281 8.72 -19.38 7.35
N GLY A 282 7.68 -19.37 6.53
CA GLY A 282 6.72 -20.47 6.42
C GLY A 282 5.82 -20.32 5.19
N THR A 283 4.83 -21.20 5.08
CA THR A 283 3.96 -21.32 3.89
C THR A 283 3.07 -20.10 3.64
N GLY A 284 2.96 -19.19 4.61
CA GLY A 284 2.28 -17.90 4.45
C GLY A 284 2.96 -16.96 3.46
N LEU A 285 4.24 -17.18 3.14
CA LEU A 285 4.94 -16.45 2.07
C LEU A 285 4.55 -17.00 0.69
N VAL A 286 3.43 -16.51 0.15
CA VAL A 286 2.89 -16.97 -1.13
C VAL A 286 3.47 -16.18 -2.30
N ASN A 287 4.08 -16.87 -3.28
CA ASN A 287 4.52 -16.24 -4.52
C ASN A 287 3.32 -15.77 -5.35
N LEU A 288 3.26 -14.47 -5.63
CA LEU A 288 2.14 -13.84 -6.32
C LEU A 288 2.26 -13.88 -7.84
N ILE A 289 3.42 -14.21 -8.43
CA ILE A 289 3.61 -14.21 -9.89
C ILE A 289 2.51 -14.97 -10.65
N PRO A 290 2.08 -16.19 -10.24
CA PRO A 290 1.02 -16.92 -10.93
C PRO A 290 -0.37 -16.29 -10.79
N ASN A 291 -0.54 -15.41 -9.80
CA ASN A 291 -1.80 -14.86 -9.38
C ASN A 291 -1.98 -13.37 -9.75
N LEU A 292 -0.93 -12.68 -10.19
CA LEU A 292 -0.94 -11.24 -10.50
C LEU A 292 -2.10 -10.86 -11.44
N SER A 293 -2.32 -11.60 -12.53
CA SER A 293 -3.43 -11.32 -13.46
C SER A 293 -4.80 -11.49 -12.82
N SER A 294 -4.97 -12.47 -11.94
CA SER A 294 -6.22 -12.66 -11.19
C SER A 294 -6.49 -11.52 -10.20
N LEU A 295 -5.42 -10.87 -9.71
CA LEU A 295 -5.47 -9.67 -8.88
C LEU A 295 -5.59 -8.37 -9.70
N GLY A 296 -5.68 -8.46 -11.03
CA GLY A 296 -5.81 -7.30 -11.91
C GLY A 296 -4.50 -6.59 -12.24
N PHE A 297 -3.35 -7.19 -11.91
CA PHE A 297 -2.05 -6.68 -12.38
C PHE A 297 -1.82 -7.11 -13.82
N GLU A 298 -1.31 -6.18 -14.63
CA GLU A 298 -1.02 -6.43 -16.03
C GLU A 298 0.49 -6.70 -16.23
N LYS A 299 1.23 -5.64 -16.58
CA LYS A 299 2.69 -5.71 -16.75
C LYS A 299 3.44 -5.29 -15.49
N ASN A 300 2.76 -4.61 -14.58
CA ASN A 300 3.25 -4.18 -13.28
C ASN A 300 3.17 -5.32 -12.24
N GLY A 301 3.53 -5.05 -10.98
CA GLY A 301 3.57 -6.07 -9.92
C GLY A 301 4.69 -7.11 -10.03
N LYS A 302 5.57 -7.00 -11.04
CA LYS A 302 6.74 -7.87 -11.24
C LYS A 302 7.99 -7.05 -11.53
N LEU A 303 9.12 -7.53 -11.01
CA LEU A 303 10.42 -6.88 -11.13
C LEU A 303 11.46 -7.91 -11.58
N SER A 304 12.32 -7.51 -12.52
CA SER A 304 13.46 -8.31 -13.00
C SER A 304 14.73 -7.49 -12.90
N MET A 305 15.87 -8.15 -12.66
CA MET A 305 17.17 -7.48 -12.70
C MET A 305 18.24 -8.38 -13.31
N THR A 306 19.18 -7.77 -14.03
CA THR A 306 20.45 -8.40 -14.40
C THR A 306 21.59 -7.65 -13.73
N LEU A 307 22.19 -8.23 -12.69
CA LEU A 307 23.20 -7.56 -11.87
C LEU A 307 24.60 -7.54 -12.53
N GLY A 308 24.96 -8.62 -13.23
CA GLY A 308 26.27 -8.77 -13.88
C GLY A 308 27.46 -8.57 -12.92
N SER A 309 28.54 -7.99 -13.44
CA SER A 309 29.71 -7.55 -12.67
C SER A 309 29.57 -6.12 -12.12
N VAL A 310 28.37 -5.53 -12.17
CA VAL A 310 28.14 -4.10 -11.90
C VAL A 310 27.47 -3.89 -10.55
N ALA A 311 26.35 -4.56 -10.29
CA ALA A 311 25.55 -4.36 -9.09
C ALA A 311 25.53 -5.62 -8.21
N GLN A 312 25.15 -5.42 -6.95
CA GLN A 312 24.88 -6.48 -5.98
C GLN A 312 23.67 -6.08 -5.14
N LEU A 313 22.98 -7.10 -4.61
CA LEU A 313 21.92 -6.91 -3.62
C LEU A 313 22.55 -6.96 -2.23
N VAL A 314 22.11 -6.06 -1.36
CA VAL A 314 22.59 -5.94 0.01
C VAL A 314 21.42 -5.81 0.96
N GLN A 315 21.62 -6.16 2.22
CA GLN A 315 20.61 -5.96 3.24
C GLN A 315 20.53 -4.48 3.65
N ASN A 316 19.32 -4.02 3.95
CA ASN A 316 19.01 -2.78 4.66
C ASN A 316 17.94 -3.08 5.73
N ASN A 317 17.41 -2.07 6.41
CA ASN A 317 16.40 -2.28 7.47
C ASN A 317 14.99 -2.61 6.96
N PHE A 318 14.74 -2.65 5.64
CA PHE A 318 13.44 -3.06 5.10
C PHE A 318 13.36 -4.56 4.80
N GLN A 319 14.46 -5.30 4.91
CA GLN A 319 14.47 -6.74 4.65
C GLN A 319 15.53 -7.50 5.44
N GLN A 320 15.35 -8.81 5.54
CA GLN A 320 16.43 -9.71 5.93
C GLN A 320 17.31 -10.06 4.71
N SER A 321 18.39 -10.80 4.90
CA SER A 321 19.24 -11.28 3.80
C SER A 321 18.52 -12.26 2.86
N THR A 322 17.48 -12.93 3.37
CA THR A 322 16.72 -13.95 2.65
C THR A 322 15.25 -13.90 3.06
N ALA A 323 14.36 -14.30 2.16
CA ALA A 323 12.98 -14.68 2.48
C ALA A 323 12.81 -16.20 2.28
N SER A 324 11.83 -16.82 2.92
CA SER A 324 11.55 -18.25 2.72
C SER A 324 10.07 -18.59 2.86
N ASP A 325 9.57 -19.50 2.02
CA ASP A 325 8.22 -20.07 2.11
C ASP A 325 8.18 -21.36 2.98
N GLY A 326 9.25 -21.63 3.74
CA GLY A 326 9.47 -22.86 4.50
C GLY A 326 10.07 -24.01 3.69
N THR A 327 10.08 -23.94 2.36
CA THR A 327 10.67 -24.96 1.46
C THR A 327 11.82 -24.39 0.66
N THR A 328 11.60 -23.25 0.02
CA THR A 328 12.54 -22.49 -0.81
C THR A 328 13.10 -21.33 -0.02
N THR A 329 14.41 -21.09 -0.15
CA THR A 329 15.06 -19.87 0.36
C THR A 329 15.39 -18.95 -0.81
N TYR A 330 14.84 -17.74 -0.77
CA TYR A 330 15.05 -16.68 -1.74
C TYR A 330 16.14 -15.75 -1.23
N SER A 331 17.29 -15.70 -1.91
CA SER A 331 18.48 -14.95 -1.48
C SER A 331 18.81 -13.75 -2.36
N LYS A 332 18.07 -13.55 -3.46
CA LYS A 332 18.27 -12.44 -4.39
C LYS A 332 17.07 -11.51 -4.32
N ILE A 333 16.78 -11.05 -3.11
CA ILE A 333 15.60 -10.25 -2.80
C ILE A 333 15.88 -8.75 -2.78
N VAL A 334 14.92 -7.97 -3.27
CA VAL A 334 14.84 -6.52 -3.19
C VAL A 334 13.45 -6.15 -2.69
N THR A 335 13.40 -5.41 -1.59
CA THR A 335 12.15 -4.94 -0.98
C THR A 335 11.97 -3.46 -1.26
N PHE A 336 10.78 -3.12 -1.71
CA PHE A 336 10.31 -1.75 -1.84
C PHE A 336 9.22 -1.52 -0.80
N VAL A 337 9.35 -0.46 -0.03
CA VAL A 337 8.33 -0.07 0.95
C VAL A 337 7.74 1.26 0.52
N GLU A 338 6.44 1.40 0.67
CA GLU A 338 5.73 2.64 0.41
C GLU A 338 6.34 3.78 1.24
N THR A 339 6.42 4.99 0.69
CA THR A 339 7.06 6.14 1.34
C THR A 339 6.28 6.63 2.56
N GLU A 340 4.95 6.73 2.41
CA GLU A 340 3.97 7.01 3.46
C GLU A 340 2.71 6.22 3.15
N PRO A 341 1.84 5.96 4.15
CA PRO A 341 0.59 5.24 3.91
C PRO A 341 -0.21 5.85 2.75
N ASN A 342 -0.64 5.01 1.81
CA ASN A 342 -1.55 5.40 0.73
C ASN A 342 -0.98 6.47 -0.22
N THR A 343 0.31 6.40 -0.53
CA THR A 343 0.96 7.24 -1.54
C THR A 343 1.02 6.60 -2.92
N GLY A 344 1.10 5.27 -3.02
CA GLY A 344 1.40 4.56 -4.27
C GLY A 344 2.84 4.76 -4.75
N ILE A 345 3.73 5.28 -3.89
CA ILE A 345 5.13 5.57 -4.20
C ILE A 345 6.00 4.72 -3.28
N PHE A 346 6.86 3.88 -3.85
CA PHE A 346 7.64 2.90 -3.13
C PHE A 346 9.13 3.06 -3.38
N GLU A 347 9.93 2.91 -2.34
CA GLU A 347 11.38 3.08 -2.37
C GLU A 347 12.10 1.87 -1.80
N ASN A 348 13.30 1.61 -2.33
CA ASN A 348 14.12 0.48 -1.91
C ASN A 348 15.20 0.85 -0.87
N ALA A 349 15.12 2.05 -0.30
CA ALA A 349 16.05 2.54 0.70
C ALA A 349 15.36 2.73 2.05
N ASP A 350 16.04 2.29 3.11
CA ASP A 350 15.50 2.39 4.46
C ASP A 350 15.56 3.81 5.04
N ASP A 351 15.01 3.97 6.24
CA ASP A 351 14.98 5.26 6.96
C ASP A 351 16.39 5.81 7.30
N ASN A 352 17.45 5.01 7.12
CA ASN A 352 18.87 5.44 7.24
C ASN A 352 19.51 5.74 5.87
N SER A 353 18.69 5.90 4.83
CA SER A 353 19.11 6.11 3.45
C SER A 353 20.04 4.99 2.92
N GLN A 354 19.84 3.75 3.37
CA GLN A 354 20.56 2.59 2.85
C GLN A 354 19.68 1.84 1.84
N SER A 355 20.07 1.89 0.58
CA SER A 355 19.46 1.07 -0.48
C SER A 355 19.90 -0.39 -0.38
N ASN A 356 18.97 -1.31 -0.65
CA ASN A 356 19.23 -2.74 -0.84
C ASN A 356 19.83 -3.10 -2.22
N ILE A 357 20.13 -2.10 -3.06
CA ILE A 357 20.88 -2.24 -4.31
C ILE A 357 22.16 -1.39 -4.24
N ARG A 358 23.30 -1.99 -4.57
CA ARG A 358 24.61 -1.32 -4.49
C ARG A 358 25.51 -1.65 -5.67
N ILE A 359 26.32 -0.69 -6.12
CA ILE A 359 27.39 -0.93 -7.08
C ILE A 359 28.55 -1.68 -6.43
N LEU A 360 29.06 -2.70 -7.11
CA LEU A 360 30.25 -3.44 -6.70
C LEU A 360 31.47 -2.52 -6.63
N SER A 361 32.35 -2.76 -5.67
CA SER A 361 33.62 -2.01 -5.61
C SER A 361 34.54 -2.29 -6.80
N SER A 362 34.35 -3.43 -7.46
CA SER A 362 35.07 -3.89 -8.65
C SER A 362 34.30 -3.64 -9.95
N ALA A 363 33.18 -2.91 -9.91
CA ALA A 363 32.35 -2.67 -11.08
C ALA A 363 33.19 -2.02 -12.20
N PRO A 364 33.24 -2.62 -13.40
CA PRO A 364 33.89 -1.98 -14.54
C PRO A 364 33.19 -0.66 -14.87
N ARG A 365 33.94 0.31 -15.40
CA ARG A 365 33.36 1.56 -15.89
C ARG A 365 32.57 1.31 -17.18
N ASP A 366 31.53 2.12 -17.38
CA ASP A 366 30.69 2.16 -18.57
C ASP A 366 30.00 0.82 -18.87
N GLN A 367 29.84 -0.03 -17.84
CA GLN A 367 29.01 -1.22 -17.86
C GLN A 367 27.76 -0.99 -17.02
N SER A 368 26.68 -1.67 -17.37
CA SER A 368 25.39 -1.52 -16.70
C SER A 368 24.85 -2.83 -16.18
N ALA A 369 24.34 -2.79 -14.95
CA ALA A 369 23.26 -3.69 -14.55
C ALA A 369 21.93 -3.17 -15.11
N THR A 370 20.90 -4.01 -15.15
CA THR A 370 19.55 -3.60 -15.56
C THR A 370 18.53 -3.90 -14.47
N ILE A 371 17.51 -3.04 -14.39
CA ILE A 371 16.29 -3.24 -13.61
C ILE A 371 15.10 -3.01 -14.53
N GLU A 372 14.13 -3.91 -14.49
CA GLU A 372 12.92 -3.83 -15.31
C GLU A 372 11.68 -3.87 -14.43
N TYR A 373 10.76 -2.96 -14.69
CA TYR A 373 9.46 -2.88 -14.07
C TYR A 373 8.42 -2.38 -15.07
N ASN A 374 7.21 -2.95 -15.06
CA ASN A 374 6.15 -2.60 -16.01
C ASN A 374 6.59 -2.71 -17.49
N SER A 375 7.38 -3.76 -17.81
CA SER A 375 7.98 -3.98 -19.13
C SER A 375 8.85 -2.82 -19.66
N LYS A 376 9.38 -1.97 -18.77
CA LYS A 376 10.35 -0.92 -19.10
C LYS A 376 11.66 -1.21 -18.37
N SER A 377 12.76 -1.22 -19.12
CA SER A 377 14.10 -1.51 -18.61
C SER A 377 14.89 -0.22 -18.41
N TYR A 378 15.62 -0.15 -17.28
CA TYR A 378 16.46 0.97 -16.89
C TYR A 378 17.88 0.48 -16.60
N SER A 379 18.87 1.27 -17.03
CA SER A 379 20.29 0.94 -16.87
C SER A 379 20.85 1.55 -15.59
N ILE A 380 21.46 0.71 -14.75
CA ILE A 380 22.25 1.12 -13.60
C ILE A 380 23.71 1.14 -14.07
N VAL A 381 24.18 2.30 -14.51
CA VAL A 381 25.51 2.44 -15.14
C VAL A 381 26.58 2.70 -14.08
N SER A 382 27.62 1.85 -14.04
CA SER A 382 28.81 2.08 -13.24
C SER A 382 29.72 3.09 -13.91
N GLY A 383 29.99 4.20 -13.24
CA GLY A 383 30.77 5.30 -13.81
C GLY A 383 31.05 6.40 -12.79
N LEU A 384 32.02 7.25 -13.10
CA LEU A 384 32.20 8.49 -12.36
C LEU A 384 31.41 9.61 -13.05
N SER A 385 30.92 10.55 -12.26
CA SER A 385 30.44 11.83 -12.79
C SER A 385 31.63 12.80 -12.86
N ASP A 386 31.79 13.47 -13.99
CA ASP A 386 32.80 14.52 -14.11
C ASP A 386 32.41 15.71 -13.25
N ALA A 387 33.37 16.30 -12.54
CA ALA A 387 33.23 17.57 -11.88
C ALA A 387 34.27 18.53 -12.47
N SER A 388 33.84 19.71 -12.91
CA SER A 388 34.73 20.76 -13.39
C SER A 388 34.66 21.98 -12.49
N ILE A 389 35.83 22.55 -12.21
CA ILE A 389 35.99 23.82 -11.50
C ILE A 389 36.60 24.79 -12.50
N SER A 390 35.93 25.90 -12.74
CA SER A 390 36.44 26.98 -13.59
C SER A 390 36.97 28.13 -12.73
N PHE A 391 38.14 28.65 -13.10
CA PHE A 391 38.75 29.83 -12.49
C PHE A 391 38.78 30.94 -13.55
N GLY A 392 38.20 32.11 -13.26
CA GLY A 392 38.07 33.22 -14.21
C GLY A 392 37.13 34.33 -13.72
N THR A 393 36.69 35.22 -14.62
CA THR A 393 35.76 36.33 -14.31
C THR A 393 34.37 35.88 -13.87
N THR A 394 34.00 34.63 -14.17
CA THR A 394 32.84 33.92 -13.64
C THR A 394 33.33 32.57 -13.11
N PRO A 395 33.80 32.51 -11.85
CA PRO A 395 34.09 31.24 -11.20
C PRO A 395 32.84 30.38 -11.21
N GLY A 396 33.01 29.07 -11.30
CA GLY A 396 31.86 28.18 -11.24
C GLY A 396 32.26 26.73 -11.06
N ILE A 397 31.42 26.01 -10.35
CA ILE A 397 31.51 24.56 -10.15
C ILE A 397 30.42 23.93 -11.01
N SER A 398 30.79 22.95 -11.84
CA SER A 398 29.85 22.09 -12.55
C SER A 398 30.00 20.64 -12.13
N LEU A 399 28.88 20.04 -11.75
CA LEU A 399 28.76 18.60 -11.48
C LEU A 399 28.01 17.98 -12.66
N GLY A 400 28.72 17.21 -13.49
CA GLY A 400 28.18 16.64 -14.73
C GLY A 400 28.04 17.64 -15.88
N THR A 401 27.27 17.26 -16.90
CA THR A 401 27.07 18.02 -18.15
C THR A 401 26.04 19.15 -18.06
N SER A 402 25.44 19.40 -16.90
CA SER A 402 24.40 20.43 -16.74
C SER A 402 24.29 20.93 -15.31
N GLN A 403 25.19 21.81 -14.88
CA GLN A 403 24.86 23.00 -14.08
C GLN A 403 26.15 23.71 -13.69
N VAL A 404 26.39 24.90 -14.26
CA VAL A 404 27.37 25.84 -13.69
C VAL A 404 26.67 26.55 -12.53
N LEU A 405 27.04 26.23 -11.30
CA LEU A 405 26.69 27.04 -10.13
C LEU A 405 27.70 28.21 -10.05
N PRO A 406 27.23 29.47 -9.98
CA PRO A 406 28.09 30.65 -9.90
C PRO A 406 28.88 30.75 -8.60
#